data_AF-A0A2T4YDK1-F1
#
_entry.id   AF-A0A2T4YDK1-F1
#
_cell.length_a   1.000
_cell.length_b   1.000
_cell.length_c   1.000
_cell.angle_alpha   90.00
_cell.angle_beta   90.00
_cell.angle_gamma   90.00
#
_symmetry.space_group_name_H-M   'P 1'
#
loop_
_entity.id
_entity.type
_entity.pdbx_description
1 polymer ?
#
loop_
_entity_poly.entity_id
_entity_poly.type
_entity_poly.pdbx_seq_one_letter_code
_entity_poly.pdbx_strand_id
1 'polypeptide(L)'
;MPSTNPNSWSATALRRAIGAAGVTLWSWNVETDAFAMDERGFELWDVEHADSVKFEDLSARIHPADRDRVRAAFTATRAIVGAYEIDFRLIIGEDIRWVSARGIGDDSGLHDQLAYGIFLDVTGRKQAEEGHELLAGEMSHRVKNLLAIASGLTQISSRSTTTAKEMAVELTARLSSLGRAHDLVRPLPGHQGQAALLGDLLSVLLSPYEDMGAFSGRIRVAVPRMGVGEGAATTLALVIHELATNSLKYGALSAEAGTLDISGSNEGDDIKIVWTERGGPAVEAVERPKGYGSRLVERSVSGQLAGSIEYDWSEGGLIVTLRIRASKLAN
;
A
#
# COMPACT_ATOMS: atom_id res chain seq x y z
N MET A 1 20.68 -1.53 -57.91
CA MET A 1 19.75 -1.46 -56.75
C MET A 1 19.58 0.01 -56.42
N PRO A 2 18.42 0.64 -56.66
CA PRO A 2 18.24 2.04 -56.25
C PRO A 2 18.29 2.08 -54.72
N SER A 3 19.12 2.98 -54.18
CA SER A 3 19.21 3.24 -52.75
C SER A 3 17.85 3.77 -52.25
N THR A 4 17.17 3.00 -51.42
CA THR A 4 16.04 3.50 -50.62
C THR A 4 16.58 4.49 -49.61
N ASN A 5 16.67 5.76 -50.02
CA ASN A 5 17.00 6.87 -49.16
C ASN A 5 15.80 7.07 -48.20
N PRO A 6 15.96 6.91 -46.86
CA PRO A 6 14.86 7.05 -45.90
C PRO A 6 14.35 8.51 -45.77
N ASN A 7 14.97 9.48 -46.44
CA ASN A 7 14.73 10.92 -46.23
C ASN A 7 13.53 11.51 -46.98
N SER A 8 12.40 10.81 -47.13
CA SER A 8 11.17 11.50 -47.57
C SER A 8 9.91 11.02 -46.85
N TRP A 9 9.35 11.91 -46.04
CA TRP A 9 8.01 11.78 -45.47
C TRP A 9 6.95 11.99 -46.56
N SER A 10 6.78 11.00 -47.43
CA SER A 10 5.65 11.00 -48.37
C SER A 10 4.32 10.94 -47.62
N ALA A 11 3.22 11.40 -48.23
CA ALA A 11 1.88 11.32 -47.64
C ALA A 11 1.51 9.88 -47.22
N THR A 12 1.94 8.88 -47.99
CA THR A 12 1.75 7.46 -47.67
C THR A 12 2.55 7.03 -46.42
N ALA A 13 3.80 7.50 -46.29
CA ALA A 13 4.62 7.21 -45.12
C ALA A 13 4.05 7.86 -43.85
N LEU A 14 3.53 9.10 -43.95
CA LEU A 14 2.87 9.81 -42.86
C LEU A 14 1.60 9.08 -42.38
N ARG A 15 0.71 8.68 -43.31
CA ARG A 15 -0.50 7.92 -42.96
C ARG A 15 -0.18 6.59 -42.27
N ARG A 16 0.86 5.88 -42.73
CA ARG A 16 1.32 4.64 -42.08
C ARG A 16 1.85 4.89 -40.67
N ALA A 17 2.64 5.95 -40.47
CA ALA A 17 3.17 6.29 -39.15
C ALA A 17 2.05 6.68 -38.16
N ILE A 18 1.07 7.47 -38.60
CA ILE A 18 -0.12 7.86 -37.82
C ILE A 18 -0.92 6.61 -37.41
N GLY A 19 -1.20 5.72 -38.36
CA GLY A 19 -1.92 4.48 -38.10
C GLY A 19 -1.18 3.55 -37.12
N ALA A 20 0.16 3.45 -37.25
CA ALA A 20 0.99 2.67 -36.32
C ALA A 20 1.05 3.28 -34.90
N ALA A 21 0.98 4.61 -34.79
CA ALA A 21 0.95 5.32 -33.51
C ALA A 21 -0.42 5.25 -32.81
N GLY A 22 -1.44 4.69 -33.46
CA GLY A 22 -2.80 4.58 -32.90
C GLY A 22 -3.52 5.92 -32.76
N VAL A 23 -3.04 6.93 -33.49
CA VAL A 23 -3.56 8.30 -33.47
C VAL A 23 -4.79 8.39 -34.36
N THR A 24 -5.83 9.09 -33.91
CA THR A 24 -7.00 9.41 -34.76
C THR A 24 -6.90 10.86 -35.23
N LEU A 25 -7.31 11.13 -36.46
CA LEU A 25 -7.32 12.47 -37.02
C LEU A 25 -8.69 13.11 -36.89
N TRP A 26 -8.72 14.41 -36.62
CA TRP A 26 -9.95 15.19 -36.71
C TRP A 26 -9.68 16.56 -37.36
N SER A 27 -10.71 17.08 -38.01
CA SER A 27 -10.81 18.48 -38.39
C SER A 27 -12.12 19.07 -37.87
N TRP A 28 -12.09 20.37 -37.58
CA TRP A 28 -13.24 21.08 -37.07
C TRP A 28 -13.37 22.42 -37.77
N ASN A 29 -14.51 22.64 -38.41
CA ASN A 29 -14.86 23.93 -38.96
C ASN A 29 -15.43 24.81 -37.84
N VAL A 30 -14.67 25.84 -37.46
CA VAL A 30 -14.98 26.65 -36.29
C VAL A 30 -16.19 27.57 -36.47
N GLU A 31 -16.62 27.85 -37.70
CA GLU A 31 -17.80 28.68 -38.00
C GLU A 31 -19.09 27.86 -38.00
N THR A 32 -19.09 26.72 -38.70
CA THR A 32 -20.26 25.84 -38.85
C THR A 32 -20.43 24.82 -37.72
N ASP A 33 -19.43 24.69 -36.85
CA ASP A 33 -19.33 23.70 -35.77
C ASP A 33 -19.31 22.24 -36.26
N ALA A 34 -18.90 22.01 -37.51
CA ALA A 34 -18.82 20.70 -38.13
C ALA A 34 -17.46 20.03 -37.87
N PHE A 35 -17.49 18.83 -37.30
CA PHE A 35 -16.36 17.92 -37.16
C PHE A 35 -16.34 16.89 -38.29
N ALA A 36 -15.12 16.58 -38.74
CA ALA A 36 -14.83 15.37 -39.48
C ALA A 36 -13.72 14.61 -38.74
N MET A 37 -13.73 13.29 -38.81
CA MET A 37 -12.70 12.43 -38.26
C MET A 37 -12.49 11.20 -39.14
N ASP A 38 -11.37 10.52 -38.95
CA ASP A 38 -11.13 9.23 -39.60
C ASP A 38 -11.96 8.09 -38.96
N GLU A 39 -11.97 6.92 -39.60
CA GLU A 39 -12.71 5.72 -39.12
C GLU A 39 -12.38 5.38 -37.66
N ARG A 40 -11.10 5.52 -37.28
CA ARG A 40 -10.64 5.28 -35.90
C ARG A 40 -11.20 6.31 -34.92
N GLY A 41 -11.44 7.54 -35.36
CA GLY A 41 -12.13 8.55 -34.57
C GLY A 41 -13.55 8.13 -34.22
N PHE A 42 -14.32 7.64 -35.20
CA PHE A 42 -15.68 7.14 -34.95
C PHE A 42 -15.69 5.97 -33.96
N GLU A 43 -14.74 5.03 -34.08
CA GLU A 43 -14.54 3.93 -33.13
C GLU A 43 -14.12 4.41 -31.73
N LEU A 44 -13.23 5.41 -31.66
CA LEU A 44 -12.74 5.97 -30.40
C LEU A 44 -13.88 6.62 -29.60
N TRP A 45 -14.77 7.32 -30.29
CA TRP A 45 -15.90 8.04 -29.72
C TRP A 45 -17.18 7.21 -29.56
N ASP A 46 -17.21 5.99 -30.11
CA ASP A 46 -18.40 5.11 -30.16
C ASP A 46 -19.63 5.83 -30.74
N VAL A 47 -19.44 6.40 -31.93
CA VAL A 47 -20.47 7.10 -32.68
C VAL A 47 -20.60 6.51 -34.08
N GLU A 48 -21.82 6.52 -34.62
CA GLU A 48 -22.08 6.03 -35.98
C GLU A 48 -21.37 6.91 -37.02
N HIS A 49 -20.95 6.29 -38.12
CA HIS A 49 -20.33 7.00 -39.22
C HIS A 49 -21.34 7.95 -39.86
N ALA A 50 -20.98 9.23 -39.94
CA ALA A 50 -21.80 10.27 -40.53
C ALA A 50 -20.95 11.22 -41.37
N ASP A 51 -21.54 11.77 -42.44
CA ASP A 51 -20.87 12.72 -43.34
C ASP A 51 -20.53 14.05 -42.65
N SER A 52 -21.24 14.37 -41.57
CA SER A 52 -20.98 15.54 -40.73
C SER A 52 -21.42 15.26 -39.29
N VAL A 53 -20.52 15.50 -38.33
CA VAL A 53 -20.78 15.36 -36.89
C VAL A 53 -20.65 16.75 -36.26
N LYS A 54 -21.55 17.18 -35.37
CA LYS A 54 -21.37 18.45 -34.65
C LYS A 54 -20.72 18.21 -33.29
N PHE A 55 -20.16 19.27 -32.70
CA PHE A 55 -19.63 19.17 -31.33
C PHE A 55 -20.70 18.66 -30.35
N GLU A 56 -21.95 19.11 -30.51
CA GLU A 56 -23.04 18.70 -29.61
C GLU A 56 -23.23 17.18 -29.59
N ASP A 57 -23.15 16.53 -30.76
CA ASP A 57 -23.28 15.08 -30.92
C ASP A 57 -22.17 14.34 -30.15
N LEU A 58 -20.94 14.87 -30.20
CA LEU A 58 -19.79 14.35 -29.45
C LEU A 58 -19.89 14.65 -27.95
N SER A 59 -20.40 15.82 -27.59
CA SER A 59 -20.46 16.29 -26.20
C SER A 59 -21.34 15.42 -25.30
N ALA A 60 -22.33 14.75 -25.88
CA ALA A 60 -23.16 13.77 -25.19
C ALA A 60 -22.33 12.60 -24.62
N ARG A 61 -21.25 12.21 -25.31
CA ARG A 61 -20.33 11.15 -24.87
C ARG A 61 -19.30 11.62 -23.85
N ILE A 62 -19.05 12.92 -23.74
CA ILE A 62 -18.12 13.46 -22.74
C ILE A 62 -18.71 13.31 -21.35
N HIS A 63 -17.90 12.86 -20.40
CA HIS A 63 -18.28 12.74 -19.00
C HIS A 63 -18.82 14.08 -18.46
N PRO A 64 -19.97 14.11 -17.75
CA PRO A 64 -20.62 15.35 -17.34
C PRO A 64 -19.71 16.37 -16.64
N ALA A 65 -18.80 15.90 -15.79
CA ALA A 65 -17.84 16.74 -15.08
C ALA A 65 -16.77 17.41 -15.98
N ASP A 66 -16.57 16.93 -17.20
CA ASP A 66 -15.59 17.48 -18.14
C ASP A 66 -16.21 18.37 -19.22
N ARG A 67 -17.53 18.31 -19.44
CA ARG A 67 -18.22 18.96 -20.58
C ARG A 67 -17.96 20.45 -20.69
N ASP A 68 -18.17 21.19 -19.61
CA ASP A 68 -18.01 22.66 -19.61
C ASP A 68 -16.56 23.06 -19.88
N ARG A 69 -15.62 22.35 -19.25
CA ARG A 69 -14.18 22.56 -19.45
C ARG A 69 -13.75 22.25 -20.87
N VAL A 70 -14.24 21.15 -21.46
CA VAL A 70 -13.93 20.78 -22.84
C VAL A 70 -14.53 21.79 -23.81
N ARG A 71 -15.82 22.16 -23.66
CA ARG A 71 -16.46 23.20 -24.48
C ARG A 71 -15.68 24.52 -24.43
N ALA A 72 -15.27 24.94 -23.25
CA ALA A 72 -14.48 26.16 -23.07
C ALA A 72 -13.13 26.06 -23.79
N ALA A 73 -12.44 24.93 -23.68
CA ALA A 73 -11.16 24.70 -24.36
C ALA A 73 -11.30 24.75 -25.90
N PHE A 74 -12.30 24.06 -26.47
CA PHE A 74 -12.59 24.10 -27.91
C PHE A 74 -12.97 25.51 -28.37
N THR A 75 -13.77 26.25 -27.58
CA THR A 75 -14.10 27.65 -27.90
C THR A 75 -12.85 28.53 -27.89
N ALA A 76 -11.95 28.32 -26.93
CA ALA A 76 -10.70 29.07 -26.81
C ALA A 76 -9.74 28.81 -27.99
N THR A 77 -9.78 27.63 -28.62
CA THR A 77 -9.01 27.33 -29.85
C THR A 77 -9.29 28.33 -30.98
N ARG A 78 -10.45 29.02 -30.97
CA ARG A 78 -10.78 30.07 -31.95
C ARG A 78 -9.98 31.37 -31.77
N ALA A 79 -9.45 31.60 -30.57
CA ALA A 79 -8.82 32.86 -30.18
C ALA A 79 -7.33 32.70 -29.82
N ILE A 80 -6.84 31.46 -29.71
CA ILE A 80 -5.47 31.15 -29.31
C ILE A 80 -4.68 30.73 -30.55
N VAL A 81 -3.62 31.50 -30.82
CA VAL A 81 -2.56 31.13 -31.76
C VAL A 81 -1.68 30.06 -31.10
N GLY A 82 -1.57 28.89 -31.72
CA GLY A 82 -0.65 27.82 -31.30
C GLY A 82 -1.30 26.49 -30.91
N ALA A 83 -0.48 25.59 -30.37
CA ALA A 83 -0.92 24.25 -29.99
C ALA A 83 -1.79 24.28 -28.72
N TYR A 84 -2.87 23.50 -28.72
CA TYR A 84 -3.69 23.24 -27.55
C TYR A 84 -3.72 21.74 -27.25
N GLU A 85 -3.83 21.40 -25.97
CA GLU A 85 -3.93 20.03 -25.48
C GLU A 85 -4.94 19.97 -24.33
N ILE A 86 -5.84 18.99 -24.38
CA ILE A 86 -6.81 18.74 -23.32
C ILE A 86 -7.09 17.25 -23.16
N ASP A 87 -6.99 16.78 -21.91
CA ASP A 87 -7.43 15.44 -21.52
C ASP A 87 -8.87 15.49 -20.97
N PHE A 88 -9.72 14.56 -21.38
CA PHE A 88 -11.08 14.41 -20.89
C PHE A 88 -11.57 12.97 -20.99
N ARG A 89 -12.67 12.68 -20.28
CA ARG A 89 -13.27 11.34 -20.25
C ARG A 89 -14.43 11.24 -21.22
N LEU A 90 -14.50 10.13 -21.93
CA LEU A 90 -15.66 9.65 -22.65
C LEU A 90 -16.36 8.55 -21.83
N ILE A 91 -17.68 8.50 -21.96
CA ILE A 91 -18.53 7.43 -21.46
C ILE A 91 -18.91 6.55 -22.65
N ILE A 92 -18.43 5.31 -22.65
CA ILE A 92 -18.67 4.31 -23.69
C ILE A 92 -19.41 3.15 -23.03
N GLY A 93 -20.74 3.13 -23.12
CA GLY A 93 -21.57 2.23 -22.33
C GLY A 93 -21.39 2.51 -20.82
N GLU A 94 -20.89 1.52 -20.07
CA GLU A 94 -20.55 1.65 -18.64
C GLU A 94 -19.07 1.99 -18.41
N ASP A 95 -18.24 1.95 -19.46
CA ASP A 95 -16.79 2.16 -19.36
C ASP A 95 -16.39 3.63 -19.52
N ILE A 96 -15.28 4.00 -18.88
CA ILE A 96 -14.64 5.31 -19.04
C ILE A 96 -13.40 5.16 -19.91
N ARG A 97 -13.35 5.95 -20.99
CA ARG A 97 -12.16 6.09 -21.84
C ARG A 97 -11.56 7.47 -21.66
N TRP A 98 -10.27 7.57 -21.38
CA TRP A 98 -9.57 8.84 -21.36
C TRP A 98 -9.04 9.17 -22.75
N VAL A 99 -9.37 10.37 -23.22
CA VAL A 99 -8.94 10.88 -24.51
C VAL A 99 -8.12 12.14 -24.30
N SER A 100 -6.96 12.21 -24.97
CA SER A 100 -6.16 13.41 -25.11
C SER A 100 -6.40 14.00 -26.49
N ALA A 101 -7.02 15.19 -26.53
CA ALA A 101 -7.18 15.95 -27.75
C ALA A 101 -6.06 16.96 -27.88
N ARG A 102 -5.39 16.95 -29.03
CA ARG A 102 -4.33 17.91 -29.37
C ARG A 102 -4.64 18.53 -30.70
N GLY A 103 -4.52 19.84 -30.83
CA GLY A 103 -4.71 20.50 -32.11
C GLY A 103 -3.91 21.78 -32.17
N ILE A 104 -3.92 22.42 -33.34
CA ILE A 104 -3.29 23.72 -33.55
C ILE A 104 -4.39 24.72 -33.92
N GLY A 105 -4.48 25.79 -33.15
CA GLY A 105 -5.29 26.97 -33.43
C GLY A 105 -4.48 28.06 -34.14
N ASP A 106 -5.16 28.80 -35.00
CA ASP A 106 -4.72 30.00 -35.75
C ASP A 106 -3.22 30.28 -35.81
N ASP A 107 -2.52 29.78 -36.83
CA ASP A 107 -1.30 30.41 -37.31
C ASP A 107 -1.30 30.37 -38.83
N SER A 108 -1.54 31.52 -39.49
CA SER A 108 -1.41 31.77 -40.94
C SER A 108 -1.95 30.67 -41.91
N GLY A 109 -2.76 29.75 -41.40
CA GLY A 109 -2.87 28.38 -41.88
C GLY A 109 -4.19 27.69 -41.53
N LEU A 110 -5.18 28.41 -40.96
CA LEU A 110 -6.59 28.08 -41.24
C LEU A 110 -6.81 28.34 -42.74
N HIS A 111 -6.46 27.38 -43.59
CA HIS A 111 -7.09 27.31 -44.91
C HIS A 111 -8.57 27.00 -44.65
N ASP A 112 -9.45 27.91 -45.08
CA ASP A 112 -10.90 27.73 -45.06
C ASP A 112 -11.53 27.48 -43.66
N GLN A 113 -10.99 28.11 -42.62
CA GLN A 113 -11.56 28.09 -41.25
C GLN A 113 -11.58 26.69 -40.57
N LEU A 114 -10.67 25.80 -40.97
CA LEU A 114 -10.55 24.46 -40.41
C LEU A 114 -9.41 24.38 -39.38
N ALA A 115 -9.75 23.97 -38.16
CA ALA A 115 -8.78 23.51 -37.18
C ALA A 115 -8.50 22.02 -37.41
N TYR A 116 -7.25 21.60 -37.21
CA TYR A 116 -6.84 20.19 -37.35
C TYR A 116 -6.16 19.71 -36.08
N GLY A 117 -6.29 18.42 -35.81
CA GLY A 117 -5.58 17.80 -34.72
C GLY A 117 -5.80 16.30 -34.65
N ILE A 118 -5.49 15.78 -33.46
CA ILE A 118 -5.52 14.37 -33.16
C ILE A 118 -6.28 14.07 -31.87
N PHE A 119 -6.84 12.86 -31.79
CA PHE A 119 -7.17 12.25 -30.50
C PHE A 119 -6.25 11.06 -30.24
N LEU A 120 -5.92 10.88 -28.96
CA LEU A 120 -5.15 9.76 -28.44
C LEU A 120 -5.95 9.10 -27.32
N ASP A 121 -6.13 7.78 -27.40
CA ASP A 121 -6.57 7.01 -26.23
C ASP A 121 -5.42 6.96 -25.21
N VAL A 122 -5.63 7.57 -24.05
CA VAL A 122 -4.66 7.63 -22.96
C VAL A 122 -5.16 6.91 -21.71
N THR A 123 -6.18 6.04 -21.85
CA THR A 123 -6.81 5.29 -20.76
C THR A 123 -5.81 4.47 -19.98
N GLY A 124 -5.02 3.63 -20.66
CA GLY A 124 -4.02 2.79 -19.99
C GLY A 124 -2.96 3.60 -19.25
N ARG A 125 -2.55 4.76 -19.80
CA ARG A 125 -1.61 5.68 -19.15
C ARG A 125 -2.24 6.32 -17.91
N LYS A 126 -3.46 6.83 -18.00
CA LYS A 126 -4.17 7.46 -16.88
C LYS A 126 -4.47 6.47 -15.75
N GLN A 127 -4.88 5.25 -16.07
CA GLN A 127 -5.06 4.18 -15.09
C GLN A 127 -3.75 3.80 -14.39
N ALA A 128 -2.64 3.77 -15.11
CA ALA A 128 -1.32 3.53 -14.51
C ALA A 128 -0.89 4.70 -13.60
N GLU A 129 -1.11 5.96 -14.02
CA GLU A 129 -0.87 7.16 -13.19
C GLU A 129 -1.68 7.10 -11.88
N GLU A 130 -2.99 6.84 -11.96
CA GLU A 130 -3.87 6.70 -10.78
C GLU A 130 -3.43 5.54 -9.87
N GLY A 131 -3.07 4.39 -10.46
CA GLY A 131 -2.56 3.25 -9.71
C GLY A 131 -1.26 3.57 -8.95
N HIS A 132 -0.34 4.30 -9.59
CA HIS A 132 0.89 4.76 -8.93
C HIS A 132 0.63 5.73 -7.79
N GLU A 133 -0.31 6.67 -7.95
CA GLU A 133 -0.68 7.61 -6.88
C GLU A 133 -1.31 6.91 -5.69
N LEU A 134 -2.18 5.92 -5.93
CA LEU A 134 -2.78 5.11 -4.87
C LEU A 134 -1.70 4.34 -4.09
N LEU A 135 -0.77 3.68 -4.79
CA LEU A 135 0.36 2.97 -4.17
C LEU A 135 1.25 3.93 -3.37
N ALA A 136 1.53 5.13 -3.90
CA ALA A 136 2.32 6.15 -3.20
C ALA A 136 1.61 6.66 -1.93
N GLY A 137 0.29 6.83 -2.00
CA GLY A 137 -0.56 7.20 -0.86
C GLY A 137 -0.54 6.13 0.24
N GLU A 138 -0.68 4.87 -0.14
CA GLU A 138 -0.59 3.73 0.79
C GLU A 138 0.80 3.64 1.43
N MET A 139 1.87 3.73 0.63
CA MET A 139 3.24 3.72 1.12
C MET A 139 3.49 4.88 2.10
N SER A 140 2.99 6.07 1.80
CA SER A 140 3.10 7.24 2.68
C SER A 140 2.41 7.01 4.02
N HIS A 141 1.23 6.37 4.02
CA HIS A 141 0.53 5.99 5.24
C HIS A 141 1.34 4.97 6.06
N ARG A 142 1.91 3.95 5.40
CA ARG A 142 2.76 2.95 6.05
C ARG A 142 4.00 3.57 6.70
N VAL A 143 4.70 4.47 5.99
CA VAL A 143 5.85 5.20 6.54
C VAL A 143 5.45 6.03 7.77
N LYS A 144 4.32 6.74 7.72
CA LYS A 144 3.82 7.49 8.88
C LYS A 144 3.55 6.59 10.08
N ASN A 145 2.98 5.39 9.87
CA ASN A 145 2.74 4.42 10.94
C ASN A 145 4.06 3.94 11.56
N LEU A 146 5.06 3.57 10.75
CA LEU A 146 6.37 3.14 11.25
C LEU A 146 7.09 4.25 12.03
N LEU A 147 7.02 5.49 11.55
CA LEU A 147 7.58 6.64 12.26
C LEU A 147 6.88 6.90 13.59
N ALA A 148 5.56 6.74 13.65
CA ALA A 148 4.80 6.88 14.90
C ALA A 148 5.23 5.81 15.92
N ILE A 149 5.40 4.56 15.47
CA ILE A 149 5.88 3.45 16.31
C ILE A 149 7.30 3.73 16.81
N ALA A 150 8.23 4.08 15.92
CA ALA A 150 9.61 4.40 16.28
C ALA A 150 9.69 5.58 17.27
N SER A 151 8.86 6.61 17.07
CA SER A 151 8.77 7.75 17.98
C SER A 151 8.28 7.34 19.36
N GLY A 152 7.25 6.49 19.42
CA GLY A 152 6.74 5.90 20.65
C GLY A 152 7.82 5.07 21.38
N LEU A 153 8.53 4.21 20.66
CA LEU A 153 9.63 3.42 21.20
C LEU A 153 10.76 4.29 21.78
N THR A 154 11.13 5.37 21.08
CA THR A 154 12.16 6.31 21.54
C THR A 154 11.75 6.99 22.85
N GLN A 155 10.50 7.45 22.94
CA GLN A 155 9.98 8.09 24.15
C GLN A 155 9.93 7.14 25.34
N ILE A 156 9.73 5.84 25.10
CA ILE A 156 9.74 4.80 26.12
C ILE A 156 11.16 4.52 26.58
N SER A 157 12.08 4.22 25.67
CA SER A 157 13.48 3.93 26.01
C SER A 157 14.13 5.09 26.77
N SER A 158 13.80 6.35 26.41
CA SER A 158 14.29 7.53 27.13
C SER A 158 13.86 7.60 28.60
N ARG A 159 12.75 6.94 28.99
CA ARG A 159 12.21 6.96 30.35
C ARG A 159 12.54 5.70 31.16
N SER A 160 12.93 4.60 30.50
CA SER A 160 13.27 3.32 31.14
C SER A 160 14.76 3.14 31.42
N THR A 161 15.63 3.95 30.82
CA THR A 161 17.10 3.78 30.95
C THR A 161 17.76 4.96 31.64
N THR A 162 18.81 4.67 32.40
CA THR A 162 19.61 5.66 33.14
C THR A 162 20.69 6.32 32.28
N THR A 163 21.16 5.63 31.23
CA THR A 163 22.23 6.13 30.37
C THR A 163 21.84 6.12 28.88
N ALA A 164 22.40 7.06 28.11
CA ALA A 164 22.19 7.10 26.66
C ALA A 164 22.67 5.82 25.94
N LYS A 165 23.70 5.15 26.48
CA LYS A 165 24.22 3.89 25.94
C LYS A 165 23.22 2.75 26.11
N GLU A 166 22.63 2.61 27.29
CA GLU A 166 21.56 1.63 27.55
C GLU A 166 20.33 1.91 26.67
N MET A 167 19.95 3.19 26.53
CA MET A 167 18.86 3.60 25.66
C MET A 167 19.08 3.15 24.21
N ALA A 168 20.27 3.40 23.67
CA ALA A 168 20.62 3.05 22.30
C ALA A 168 20.57 1.53 22.07
N VAL A 169 21.06 0.74 23.04
CA VAL A 169 21.02 -0.74 22.97
C VAL A 169 19.58 -1.25 23.00
N GLU A 170 18.75 -0.78 23.94
CA GLU A 170 17.35 -1.22 24.08
C GLU A 170 16.50 -0.80 22.87
N LEU A 171 16.66 0.44 22.37
CA LEU A 171 15.95 0.91 21.18
C LEU A 171 16.35 0.12 19.92
N THR A 172 17.64 -0.16 19.73
CA THR A 172 18.12 -0.94 18.58
C THR A 172 17.55 -2.35 18.62
N ALA A 173 17.56 -3.01 19.78
CA ALA A 173 17.00 -4.35 19.93
C ALA A 173 15.50 -4.41 19.58
N ARG A 174 14.72 -3.41 20.04
CA ARG A 174 13.29 -3.28 19.73
C ARG A 174 13.04 -3.07 18.23
N LEU A 175 13.79 -2.15 17.61
CA LEU A 175 13.68 -1.86 16.18
C LEU A 175 14.08 -3.08 15.32
N SER A 176 15.12 -3.82 15.70
CA SER A 176 15.51 -5.04 15.00
C SER A 176 14.46 -6.15 15.13
N SER A 177 13.85 -6.32 16.30
CA SER A 177 12.74 -7.26 16.51
C SER A 177 11.55 -6.92 15.60
N LEU A 178 11.19 -5.64 15.52
CA LEU A 178 10.14 -5.14 14.63
C LEU A 178 10.48 -5.37 13.15
N GLY A 179 11.73 -5.12 12.75
CA GLY A 179 12.21 -5.36 11.38
C GLY A 179 12.05 -6.82 10.96
N ARG A 180 12.41 -7.77 11.83
CA ARG A 180 12.25 -9.21 11.53
C ARG A 180 10.79 -9.62 11.33
N ALA A 181 9.88 -9.11 12.15
CA ALA A 181 8.45 -9.35 11.97
C ALA A 181 7.94 -8.77 10.65
N HIS A 182 8.37 -7.56 10.31
CA HIS A 182 8.00 -6.91 9.05
C HIS A 182 8.53 -7.68 7.82
N ASP A 183 9.78 -8.15 7.86
CA ASP A 183 10.37 -8.95 6.78
C ASP A 183 9.63 -10.27 6.55
N LEU A 184 9.13 -10.90 7.63
CA LEU A 184 8.39 -12.15 7.55
C LEU A 184 7.00 -11.98 6.93
N VAL A 185 6.32 -10.88 7.24
CA VAL A 185 4.92 -10.65 6.83
C VAL A 185 4.79 -9.85 5.53
N ARG A 186 5.90 -9.31 5.04
CA ARG A 186 5.95 -8.61 3.75
C ARG A 186 5.53 -9.55 2.60
N PRO A 187 4.60 -9.14 1.73
CA PRO A 187 4.27 -9.89 0.52
C PRO A 187 5.51 -9.99 -0.38
N LEU A 188 6.01 -11.22 -0.59
CA LEU A 188 7.09 -11.46 -1.56
C LEU A 188 6.53 -11.35 -2.98
N PRO A 189 7.22 -10.65 -3.91
CA PRO A 189 6.84 -10.63 -5.32
C PRO A 189 6.72 -12.07 -5.86
N GLY A 190 5.56 -12.42 -6.41
CA GLY A 190 5.27 -13.78 -6.92
C GLY A 190 4.66 -14.76 -5.91
N HIS A 191 4.55 -14.40 -4.63
CA HIS A 191 3.88 -15.19 -3.58
C HIS A 191 2.67 -14.44 -3.00
N GLN A 192 1.83 -13.91 -3.88
CA GLN A 192 0.52 -13.39 -3.49
C GLN A 192 -0.32 -14.55 -2.94
N GLY A 193 -0.31 -14.78 -1.62
CA GLY A 193 -1.24 -15.73 -0.98
C GLY A 193 -0.73 -16.56 0.19
N GLN A 194 0.57 -16.56 0.54
CA GLN A 194 1.03 -17.22 1.77
C GLN A 194 1.22 -16.16 2.88
N ALA A 195 0.17 -15.95 3.67
CA ALA A 195 0.29 -15.19 4.91
C ALA A 195 1.31 -15.86 5.84
N ALA A 196 2.18 -15.06 6.46
CA ALA A 196 3.09 -15.54 7.49
C ALA A 196 2.30 -16.27 8.57
N LEU A 197 2.76 -17.46 8.99
CA LEU A 197 2.07 -18.20 10.04
C LEU A 197 2.45 -17.65 11.43
N LEU A 198 1.51 -17.68 12.37
CA LEU A 198 1.75 -17.24 13.74
C LEU A 198 2.91 -17.99 14.40
N GLY A 199 3.03 -19.29 14.15
CA GLY A 199 4.15 -20.09 14.64
C GLY A 199 5.50 -19.56 14.14
N ASP A 200 5.60 -19.30 12.83
CA ASP A 200 6.84 -18.80 12.21
C ASP A 200 7.21 -17.42 12.77
N LEU A 201 6.21 -16.54 12.96
CA LEU A 201 6.41 -15.23 13.56
C LEU A 201 6.97 -15.33 14.98
N LEU A 202 6.36 -16.17 15.83
CA LEU A 202 6.83 -16.36 17.21
C LEU A 202 8.24 -16.95 17.24
N SER A 203 8.54 -17.95 16.40
CA SER A 203 9.88 -18.53 16.28
C SER A 203 10.92 -17.49 15.85
N VAL A 204 10.62 -16.66 14.85
CA VAL A 204 11.53 -15.60 14.38
C VAL A 204 11.78 -14.56 15.47
N LEU A 205 10.74 -14.16 16.20
CA LEU A 205 10.82 -13.18 17.29
C LEU A 205 11.60 -13.72 18.50
N LEU A 206 11.52 -15.02 18.77
CA LEU A 206 12.13 -15.65 19.93
C LEU A 206 13.54 -16.19 19.69
N SER A 207 13.92 -16.43 18.43
CA SER A 207 15.26 -16.93 18.06
C SER A 207 16.44 -16.21 18.73
N PRO A 208 16.43 -14.87 18.95
CA PRO A 208 17.56 -14.18 19.59
C PRO A 208 17.75 -14.56 21.06
N TYR A 209 16.72 -15.13 21.67
CA TYR A 209 16.70 -15.55 23.07
C TYR A 209 16.94 -17.05 23.22
N GLU A 210 16.88 -17.82 22.12
CA GLU A 210 17.30 -19.23 22.08
C GLU A 210 18.83 -19.35 21.98
N ASP A 211 19.50 -18.46 21.23
CA ASP A 211 20.94 -18.53 20.90
C ASP A 211 21.89 -17.90 21.93
N MET A 212 21.37 -17.29 23.00
CA MET A 212 22.19 -16.66 24.07
C MET A 212 22.71 -17.69 25.09
N GLY A 213 23.51 -18.67 24.64
CA GLY A 213 24.26 -19.63 25.49
C GLY A 213 23.93 -21.10 25.25
N ALA A 214 24.61 -22.01 25.97
CA ALA A 214 24.66 -23.48 25.79
C ALA A 214 23.33 -24.29 25.93
N PHE A 215 22.17 -23.71 25.61
CA PHE A 215 20.87 -24.16 26.12
C PHE A 215 19.77 -24.21 25.05
N SER A 216 19.86 -25.20 24.14
CA SER A 216 18.78 -25.55 23.22
C SER A 216 17.61 -26.25 23.96
N GLY A 217 16.36 -25.81 23.72
CA GLY A 217 15.13 -26.54 24.13
C GLY A 217 14.32 -25.98 25.31
N ARG A 218 14.62 -24.78 25.82
CA ARG A 218 13.90 -24.16 26.95
C ARG A 218 12.66 -23.34 26.54
N ILE A 219 12.56 -23.00 25.26
CA ILE A 219 11.42 -22.28 24.68
C ILE A 219 10.62 -23.27 23.84
N ARG A 220 9.32 -23.38 24.11
CA ARG A 220 8.39 -24.20 23.34
C ARG A 220 7.28 -23.33 22.78
N VAL A 221 7.01 -23.48 21.49
CA VAL A 221 5.91 -22.80 20.79
C VAL A 221 4.94 -23.85 20.25
N ALA A 222 3.67 -23.77 20.65
CA ALA A 222 2.61 -24.68 20.25
C ALA A 222 1.32 -23.89 19.99
N VAL A 223 1.20 -23.30 18.80
CA VAL A 223 0.08 -22.44 18.41
C VAL A 223 -0.67 -22.98 17.18
N PRO A 224 -1.95 -22.60 16.97
CA PRO A 224 -2.70 -23.01 15.80
C PRO A 224 -2.06 -22.49 14.51
N ARG A 225 -2.23 -23.24 13.42
CA ARG A 225 -1.76 -22.83 12.10
C ARG A 225 -2.68 -21.75 11.54
N MET A 226 -2.29 -20.49 11.72
CA MET A 226 -3.08 -19.33 11.31
C MET A 226 -2.19 -18.26 10.68
N GLY A 227 -2.73 -17.56 9.68
CA GLY A 227 -2.07 -16.42 9.04
C GLY A 227 -2.06 -15.19 9.95
N VAL A 228 -1.01 -14.40 9.84
CA VAL A 228 -0.85 -13.12 10.52
C VAL A 228 -0.66 -12.02 9.48
N GLY A 229 -1.48 -10.97 9.58
CA GLY A 229 -1.38 -9.77 8.76
C GLY A 229 -0.32 -8.79 9.25
N GLU A 230 0.07 -7.84 8.41
CA GLU A 230 1.19 -6.91 8.66
C GLU A 230 0.99 -6.08 9.93
N GLY A 231 -0.25 -5.60 10.14
CA GLY A 231 -0.61 -4.82 11.31
C GLY A 231 -0.49 -5.63 12.60
N ALA A 232 -1.05 -6.85 12.60
CA ALA A 232 -0.99 -7.72 13.76
C ALA A 232 0.42 -8.20 14.08
N ALA A 233 1.24 -8.49 13.06
CA ALA A 233 2.63 -8.90 13.22
C ALA A 233 3.47 -7.83 13.93
N THR A 234 3.26 -6.56 13.57
CA THR A 234 3.93 -5.43 14.22
C THR A 234 3.57 -5.32 15.70
N THR A 235 2.28 -5.46 16.04
CA THR A 235 1.86 -5.42 17.43
C THR A 235 2.42 -6.60 18.22
N LEU A 236 2.32 -7.82 17.67
CA LEU A 236 2.86 -9.02 18.31
C LEU A 236 4.38 -8.95 18.50
N ALA A 237 5.12 -8.39 17.54
CA ALA A 237 6.56 -8.19 17.66
C ALA A 237 6.93 -7.37 18.90
N LEU A 238 6.16 -6.30 19.16
CA LEU A 238 6.35 -5.48 20.36
C LEU A 238 6.00 -6.26 21.62
N VAL A 239 4.85 -6.94 21.65
CA VAL A 239 4.41 -7.67 22.86
C VAL A 239 5.36 -8.79 23.22
N ILE A 240 5.73 -9.62 22.25
CA ILE A 240 6.63 -10.76 22.45
C ILE A 240 8.03 -10.29 22.84
N HIS A 241 8.53 -9.20 22.25
CA HIS A 241 9.80 -8.61 22.64
C HIS A 241 9.80 -8.13 24.10
N GLU A 242 8.75 -7.42 24.53
CA GLU A 242 8.65 -6.96 25.92
C GLU A 242 8.51 -8.13 26.90
N LEU A 243 7.72 -9.17 26.57
CA LEU A 243 7.61 -10.37 27.42
C LEU A 243 8.93 -11.13 27.50
N ALA A 244 9.62 -11.34 26.38
CA ALA A 244 10.90 -12.04 26.35
C ALA A 244 11.99 -11.29 27.13
N THR A 245 12.07 -9.97 26.95
CA THR A 245 13.05 -9.14 27.68
C THR A 245 12.76 -9.11 29.18
N ASN A 246 11.49 -9.06 29.60
CA ASN A 246 11.12 -9.18 31.01
C ASN A 246 11.48 -10.55 31.58
N SER A 247 11.25 -11.63 30.82
CA SER A 247 11.64 -12.97 31.25
C SER A 247 13.15 -13.10 31.45
N LEU A 248 13.96 -12.51 30.57
CA LEU A 248 15.42 -12.50 30.70
C LEU A 248 15.94 -11.66 31.86
N LYS A 249 15.29 -10.52 32.15
CA LYS A 249 15.72 -9.61 33.22
C LYS A 249 15.24 -10.06 34.60
N TYR A 250 14.02 -10.58 34.69
CA TYR A 250 13.31 -10.75 35.96
C TYR A 250 12.60 -12.11 36.11
N GLY A 251 12.43 -12.87 35.03
CA GLY A 251 11.58 -14.07 34.99
C GLY A 251 12.34 -15.37 34.73
N ALA A 252 11.68 -16.33 34.09
CA ALA A 252 12.21 -17.67 33.89
C ALA A 252 13.53 -17.70 33.11
N LEU A 253 13.65 -16.92 32.03
CA LEU A 253 14.86 -16.95 31.18
C LEU A 253 16.11 -16.36 31.87
N SER A 254 15.94 -15.66 33.00
CA SER A 254 17.07 -15.23 33.84
C SER A 254 17.74 -16.38 34.61
N ALA A 255 17.04 -17.50 34.81
CA ALA A 255 17.53 -18.67 35.52
C ALA A 255 17.96 -19.79 34.56
N GLU A 256 18.96 -20.58 34.94
CA GLU A 256 19.51 -21.65 34.10
C GLU A 256 18.48 -22.74 33.79
N ALA A 257 17.70 -23.15 34.79
CA ALA A 257 16.65 -24.17 34.68
C ALA A 257 15.27 -23.63 34.23
N GLY A 258 15.17 -22.32 33.96
CA GLY A 258 13.90 -21.70 33.60
C GLY A 258 13.41 -22.14 32.23
N THR A 259 12.09 -22.24 32.07
CA THR A 259 11.43 -22.63 30.82
C THR A 259 10.32 -21.66 30.45
N LEU A 260 10.10 -21.54 29.14
CA LEU A 260 9.08 -20.72 28.53
C LEU A 260 8.23 -21.57 27.60
N ASP A 261 6.93 -21.65 27.87
CA ASP A 261 5.95 -22.31 26.99
C ASP A 261 4.97 -21.27 26.45
N ILE A 262 4.79 -21.28 25.13
CA ILE A 262 3.82 -20.43 24.44
C ILE A 262 2.85 -21.35 23.74
N SER A 263 1.63 -21.42 24.28
CA SER A 263 0.57 -22.25 23.73
C SER A 263 -0.55 -21.37 23.15
N GLY A 264 -1.20 -21.86 22.11
CA GLY A 264 -2.34 -21.18 21.50
C GLY A 264 -3.51 -22.10 21.27
N SER A 265 -4.72 -21.57 21.39
CA SER A 265 -5.97 -22.29 21.12
C SER A 265 -7.02 -21.37 20.55
N ASN A 266 -7.81 -21.88 19.61
CA ASN A 266 -9.01 -21.18 19.13
C ASN A 266 -10.11 -21.28 20.20
N GLU A 267 -10.65 -20.15 20.63
CA GLU A 267 -11.78 -20.03 21.55
C GLU A 267 -12.92 -19.27 20.84
N GLY A 268 -13.72 -19.98 20.04
CA GLY A 268 -14.77 -19.36 19.22
C GLY A 268 -14.19 -18.49 18.11
N ASP A 269 -14.54 -17.20 18.10
CA ASP A 269 -14.02 -16.20 17.16
C ASP A 269 -12.68 -15.58 17.60
N ASP A 270 -12.21 -15.94 18.80
CA ASP A 270 -10.98 -15.45 19.38
C ASP A 270 -9.85 -16.49 19.29
N ILE A 271 -8.62 -16.01 19.17
CA ILE A 271 -7.41 -16.76 19.46
C ILE A 271 -6.95 -16.40 20.86
N LYS A 272 -6.71 -17.42 21.68
CA LYS A 272 -6.04 -17.29 22.96
C LYS A 272 -4.60 -17.74 22.83
N ILE A 273 -3.67 -16.89 23.26
CA ILE A 273 -2.24 -17.20 23.35
C ILE A 273 -1.85 -17.09 24.82
N VAL A 274 -1.23 -18.15 25.35
CA VAL A 274 -0.80 -18.25 26.75
C VAL A 274 0.71 -18.36 26.79
N TRP A 275 1.34 -17.37 27.42
CA TRP A 275 2.77 -17.33 27.73
C TRP A 275 2.97 -17.81 29.16
N THR A 276 3.71 -18.90 29.36
CA THR A 276 3.93 -19.52 30.67
C THR A 276 5.42 -19.59 30.97
N GLU A 277 5.82 -18.91 32.04
CA GLU A 277 7.19 -18.94 32.58
C GLU A 277 7.25 -19.82 33.82
N ARG A 278 8.25 -20.70 33.90
CA ARG A 278 8.47 -21.57 35.06
C ARG A 278 9.95 -21.70 35.39
N GLY A 279 10.26 -21.97 36.66
CA GLY A 279 11.63 -22.21 37.12
C GLY A 279 12.49 -20.94 37.16
N GLY A 280 11.86 -19.76 37.15
CA GLY A 280 12.52 -18.48 37.38
C GLY A 280 12.64 -18.14 38.87
N PRO A 281 13.16 -16.94 39.19
CA PRO A 281 13.16 -16.41 40.54
C PRO A 281 11.74 -16.33 41.12
N ALA A 282 11.61 -16.46 42.45
CA ALA A 282 10.33 -16.27 43.11
C ALA A 282 9.80 -14.85 42.84
N VAL A 283 8.57 -14.76 42.33
CA VAL A 283 7.95 -13.48 42.00
C VAL A 283 6.96 -13.10 43.08
N GLU A 284 7.09 -11.88 43.63
CA GLU A 284 6.04 -11.32 44.47
C GLU A 284 4.82 -10.97 43.62
N ALA A 285 3.64 -11.41 44.04
CA ALA A 285 2.40 -11.09 43.35
C ALA A 285 2.19 -9.56 43.33
N VAL A 286 2.27 -8.96 42.15
CA VAL A 286 1.94 -7.54 41.96
C VAL A 286 0.56 -7.44 41.34
N GLU A 287 -0.35 -6.67 41.95
CA GLU A 287 -1.73 -6.51 41.46
C GLU A 287 -1.79 -6.01 40.00
N ARG A 288 -0.79 -5.25 39.55
CA ARG A 288 -0.62 -4.83 38.15
C ARG A 288 0.86 -4.65 37.82
N PRO A 289 1.33 -5.04 36.61
CA PRO A 289 2.70 -4.79 36.19
C PRO A 289 2.99 -3.28 36.16
N LYS A 290 3.85 -2.83 37.07
CA LYS A 290 4.29 -1.43 37.17
C LYS A 290 5.43 -1.19 36.18
N GLY A 291 5.11 -0.76 34.97
CA GLY A 291 6.10 -0.44 33.96
C GLY A 291 5.50 0.31 32.76
N TYR A 292 6.33 1.08 32.06
CA TYR A 292 5.88 1.72 30.81
C TYR A 292 5.72 0.69 29.67
N GLY A 293 6.53 -0.38 29.66
CA GLY A 293 6.41 -1.49 28.71
C GLY A 293 5.07 -2.23 28.81
N SER A 294 4.62 -2.56 30.03
CA SER A 294 3.31 -3.22 30.24
C SER A 294 2.13 -2.35 29.79
N ARG A 295 2.18 -1.03 30.03
CA ARG A 295 1.16 -0.09 29.52
C ARG A 295 1.16 0.03 28.00
N LEU A 296 2.32 -0.03 27.35
CA LEU A 296 2.39 -0.02 25.88
C LEU A 296 1.75 -1.30 25.34
N VAL A 297 2.16 -2.46 25.87
CA VAL A 297 1.62 -3.77 25.49
C VAL A 297 0.09 -3.76 25.60
N GLU A 298 -0.44 -3.33 26.75
CA GLU A 298 -1.89 -3.26 26.99
C GLU A 298 -2.60 -2.33 25.99
N ARG A 299 -2.05 -1.13 25.72
CA ARG A 299 -2.62 -0.18 24.75
C ARG A 299 -2.55 -0.68 23.31
N SER A 300 -1.46 -1.33 22.93
CA SER A 300 -1.29 -1.85 21.57
C SER A 300 -2.22 -3.04 21.33
N VAL A 301 -2.36 -3.95 22.30
CA VAL A 301 -3.29 -5.09 22.22
C VAL A 301 -4.75 -4.62 22.16
N SER A 302 -5.15 -3.73 23.06
CA SER A 302 -6.54 -3.21 23.08
C SER A 302 -6.86 -2.32 21.86
N GLY A 303 -5.92 -1.48 21.43
CA GLY A 303 -6.12 -0.51 20.36
C GLY A 303 -6.00 -1.09 18.94
N GLN A 304 -4.97 -1.89 18.67
CA GLN A 304 -4.68 -2.38 17.31
C GLN A 304 -5.25 -3.78 17.05
N LEU A 305 -5.23 -4.65 18.06
CA LEU A 305 -5.71 -6.03 17.94
C LEU A 305 -7.16 -6.21 18.41
N ALA A 306 -7.76 -5.16 19.01
CA ALA A 306 -9.07 -5.23 19.67
C ALA A 306 -9.16 -6.41 20.67
N GLY A 307 -8.04 -6.68 21.35
CA GLY A 307 -7.87 -7.81 22.26
C GLY A 307 -7.73 -7.40 23.72
N SER A 308 -7.45 -8.38 24.57
CA SER A 308 -7.11 -8.20 25.98
C SER A 308 -5.80 -8.93 26.34
N ILE A 309 -5.16 -8.47 27.41
CA ILE A 309 -4.00 -9.11 28.01
C ILE A 309 -4.16 -9.16 29.53
N GLU A 310 -3.96 -10.34 30.10
CA GLU A 310 -4.11 -10.63 31.53
C GLU A 310 -2.80 -11.22 32.07
N TYR A 311 -2.44 -10.87 33.30
CA TYR A 311 -1.22 -11.33 33.98
C TYR A 311 -1.61 -12.04 35.27
N ASP A 312 -1.11 -13.26 35.45
CA ASP A 312 -1.25 -14.06 36.67
C ASP A 312 0.13 -14.41 37.21
N TRP A 313 0.45 -13.86 38.38
CA TRP A 313 1.72 -14.03 39.07
C TRP A 313 1.55 -15.08 40.16
N SER A 314 2.34 -16.15 40.08
CA SER A 314 2.35 -17.23 41.05
C SER A 314 3.77 -17.49 41.57
N GLU A 315 3.90 -18.20 42.69
CA GLU A 315 5.20 -18.68 43.17
C GLU A 315 5.93 -19.56 42.14
N GLY A 316 5.19 -20.20 41.24
CA GLY A 316 5.73 -21.05 40.16
C GLY A 316 6.22 -20.28 38.94
N GLY A 317 5.95 -18.97 38.84
CA GLY A 317 6.31 -18.10 37.73
C GLY A 317 5.14 -17.25 37.22
N LEU A 318 5.25 -16.78 35.98
CA LEU A 318 4.31 -15.85 35.33
C LEU A 318 3.47 -16.56 34.26
N ILE A 319 2.17 -16.32 34.27
CA ILE A 319 1.28 -16.67 33.16
C ILE A 319 0.70 -15.38 32.57
N VAL A 320 0.86 -15.19 31.26
CA VAL A 320 0.25 -14.08 30.51
C VAL A 320 -0.72 -14.66 29.49
N THR A 321 -1.97 -14.21 29.54
CA THR A 321 -3.01 -14.63 28.59
C THR A 321 -3.37 -13.47 27.68
N LEU A 322 -3.14 -13.63 26.38
CA LEU A 322 -3.60 -12.73 25.33
C LEU A 322 -4.85 -13.33 24.68
N ARG A 323 -5.89 -12.51 24.50
CA ARG A 323 -7.07 -12.86 23.70
C ARG A 323 -7.23 -11.84 22.57
N ILE A 324 -7.31 -12.32 21.33
CA ILE A 324 -7.35 -11.48 20.13
C ILE A 324 -8.43 -12.03 19.19
N ARG A 325 -9.20 -11.19 18.50
CA ARG A 325 -10.12 -11.69 17.47
C ARG A 325 -9.34 -12.31 16.32
N ALA A 326 -9.69 -13.52 15.90
CA ALA A 326 -9.01 -14.21 14.80
C ALA A 326 -9.04 -13.39 13.49
N SER A 327 -10.14 -12.68 13.24
CA SER A 327 -10.28 -11.79 12.08
C SER A 327 -9.33 -10.58 12.12
N LYS A 328 -8.86 -10.16 13.30
CA LYS A 328 -7.90 -9.06 13.45
C LYS A 328 -6.46 -9.54 13.38
N LEU A 329 -6.22 -10.82 13.63
CA LEU A 329 -4.90 -11.42 13.46
C LEU A 329 -4.55 -11.60 11.98
N ALA A 330 -5.52 -12.05 11.17
CA ALA A 330 -5.30 -12.41 9.77
C ALA A 330 -5.33 -11.22 8.78
N ASN A 331 -5.75 -10.03 9.24
CA ASN A 331 -5.85 -8.81 8.42
C ASN A 331 -4.63 -7.91 8.56
#